data_AF-A0A1Y3NGA9-F1
#
_entry.id   AF-A0A1Y3NGA9-F1
#
_cell.length_a   1.000
_cell.length_b   1.000
_cell.length_c   1.000
_cell.angle_alpha   90.00
_cell.angle_beta   90.00
_cell.angle_gamma   90.00
#
_symmetry.space_group_name_H-M   'P 1'
#
loop_
_entity.id
_entity.type
_entity.pdbx_description
1 polymer ?
#
loop_
_entity_poly.entity_id
_entity_poly.type
_entity_poly.pdbx_seq_one_letter_code
_entity_poly.pdbx_strand_id
1 'polypeptide(L)'
;GFSSQESSGFYFEETIIQNCYFEDGLINFDSRDSTKVGKFDLLNVSFIDVKGGILIIKYIGDNSNVEGCFTGCYFEGNLVTPNGGVIYSLSNRTSTHITFNNNTFVDITDYGIYIIDIT
;
A
#
# COMPACT_ATOMS: atom_id res chain seq x y z
N GLY A 1 7.42 3.32 8.47
CA GLY A 1 6.27 3.69 7.63
C GLY A 1 6.13 5.20 7.60
N PHE A 2 5.51 5.73 6.54
CA PHE A 2 5.14 7.14 6.44
C PHE A 2 3.72 7.36 7.00
N SER A 3 3.52 8.44 7.75
CA SER A 3 2.20 8.89 8.21
C SER A 3 1.95 10.30 7.69
N SER A 4 0.82 10.54 7.03
CA SER A 4 0.39 11.87 6.60
C SER A 4 -0.65 12.47 7.56
N GLN A 5 -0.61 13.80 7.68
CA GLN A 5 -1.62 14.66 8.27
C GLN A 5 -2.42 15.38 7.17
N GLU A 6 -3.46 16.13 7.57
CA GLU A 6 -4.26 16.96 6.67
C GLU A 6 -3.36 17.85 5.78
N SER A 7 -3.61 17.85 4.46
CA SER A 7 -2.82 18.56 3.44
C SER A 7 -1.37 18.09 3.24
N SER A 8 -0.97 16.95 3.79
CA SER A 8 0.31 16.31 3.50
C SER A 8 0.11 15.01 2.75
N GLY A 9 1.06 14.71 1.88
CA GLY A 9 1.15 13.46 1.16
C GLY A 9 2.60 13.18 0.82
N PHE A 10 2.87 11.96 0.39
CA PHE A 10 4.20 11.59 -0.09
C PHE A 10 4.10 11.07 -1.51
N TYR A 11 5.18 11.32 -2.26
CA TYR A 11 5.28 10.99 -3.66
C TYR A 11 6.61 10.28 -3.89
N PHE A 12 6.56 9.15 -4.58
CA PHE A 12 7.74 8.46 -5.07
C PHE A 12 7.63 8.33 -6.59
N GLU A 13 8.68 8.72 -7.29
CA GLU A 13 8.79 8.60 -8.74
C GLU A 13 10.13 7.97 -9.10
N GLU A 14 10.12 7.04 -10.07
CA GLU A 14 11.32 6.43 -10.64
C GLU A 14 12.30 5.93 -9.57
N THR A 15 11.74 5.40 -8.48
CA THR A 15 12.48 5.02 -7.28
C THR A 15 12.59 3.51 -7.17
N ILE A 16 13.74 3.02 -6.70
CA ILE A 16 13.94 1.61 -6.37
C ILE A 16 14.01 1.46 -4.85
N ILE A 17 13.10 0.68 -4.29
CA ILE A 17 13.08 0.25 -2.89
C ILE A 17 13.43 -1.24 -2.88
N GLN A 18 14.61 -1.57 -2.37
CA GLN A 18 15.13 -2.93 -2.44
C GLN A 18 15.68 -3.44 -1.10
N ASN A 19 15.58 -4.74 -0.87
CA ASN A 19 16.17 -5.41 0.30
C ASN A 19 15.74 -4.80 1.65
N CYS A 20 14.50 -4.32 1.72
CA CYS A 20 13.95 -3.66 2.89
C CYS A 20 13.00 -4.58 3.66
N TYR A 21 12.83 -4.32 4.97
CA TYR A 21 11.84 -4.99 5.79
C TYR A 21 10.90 -3.97 6.44
N PHE A 22 9.60 -4.11 6.17
CA PHE A 22 8.55 -3.25 6.72
C PHE A 22 7.54 -4.09 7.51
N GLU A 23 7.81 -4.30 8.80
CA GLU A 23 6.97 -5.11 9.69
C GLU A 23 5.50 -4.63 9.72
N ASP A 24 5.31 -3.31 9.83
CA ASP A 24 3.99 -2.67 9.94
C ASP A 24 3.54 -1.99 8.64
N GLY A 25 4.16 -2.28 7.50
CA GLY A 25 3.87 -1.58 6.26
C GLY A 25 4.82 -0.41 5.97
N LEU A 26 5.24 -0.27 4.71
CA LEU A 26 5.82 1.00 4.23
C LEU A 26 4.76 2.11 4.33
N ILE A 27 3.53 1.78 3.91
CA ILE A 27 2.33 2.59 4.00
C ILE A 27 1.30 1.80 4.82
N ASN A 28 0.75 2.42 5.87
CA ASN A 28 -0.21 1.77 6.76
C ASN A 28 -1.36 2.72 7.14
N PHE A 29 -2.59 2.27 6.92
CA PHE A 29 -3.80 3.00 7.28
C PHE A 29 -4.66 2.22 8.29
N ASP A 30 -4.97 2.90 9.38
CA ASP A 30 -6.06 2.56 10.29
C ASP A 30 -6.78 3.87 10.65
N SER A 31 -7.44 4.44 9.64
CA SER A 31 -8.09 5.75 9.76
C SER A 31 -9.56 5.55 10.07
N ARG A 32 -9.86 5.35 11.35
CA ARG A 32 -11.23 5.52 11.90
C ARG A 32 -11.58 6.99 12.14
N ASP A 33 -10.57 7.85 12.04
CA ASP A 33 -10.57 9.25 12.43
C ASP A 33 -10.49 10.12 11.17
N SER A 34 -11.50 10.96 10.95
CA SER A 34 -11.60 11.84 9.78
C SER A 34 -10.44 12.85 9.68
N THR A 35 -9.69 13.08 10.75
CA THR A 35 -8.52 13.99 10.76
C THR A 35 -7.23 13.31 10.25
N LYS A 36 -7.22 11.97 10.16
CA LYS A 36 -6.08 11.22 9.63
C LYS A 36 -6.25 11.00 8.14
N VAL A 37 -5.58 11.87 7.38
CA VAL A 37 -5.56 11.93 5.92
C VAL A 37 -4.40 11.09 5.38
N GLY A 38 -4.63 10.36 4.30
CA GLY A 38 -3.68 9.42 3.71
C GLY A 38 -3.51 9.65 2.22
N LYS A 39 -2.67 10.60 1.79
CA LYS A 39 -2.48 10.87 0.35
C LYS A 39 -1.11 10.40 -0.13
N PHE A 40 -1.11 9.53 -1.13
CA PHE A 40 0.14 9.06 -1.74
C PHE A 40 -0.01 8.74 -3.21
N ASP A 41 1.07 8.96 -3.95
CA ASP A 41 1.17 8.58 -5.35
C ASP A 41 2.56 7.99 -5.63
N LEU A 42 2.57 6.82 -6.26
CA LEU A 42 3.78 6.07 -6.59
C LEU A 42 3.78 5.81 -8.08
N LEU A 43 4.72 6.44 -8.78
CA LEU A 43 4.86 6.38 -10.21
C LEU A 43 6.17 5.69 -10.60
N ASN A 44 6.08 4.58 -11.34
CA ASN A 44 7.24 3.83 -11.83
C ASN A 44 8.21 3.41 -10.71
N VAL A 45 7.67 3.06 -9.53
CA VAL A 45 8.45 2.61 -8.38
C VAL A 45 8.67 1.10 -8.45
N SER A 46 9.91 0.67 -8.24
CA SER A 46 10.26 -0.76 -8.17
C SER A 46 10.46 -1.19 -6.73
N PHE A 47 9.78 -2.28 -6.34
CA PHE A 47 9.88 -2.93 -5.05
C PHE A 47 10.48 -4.33 -5.23
N ILE A 48 11.72 -4.50 -4.81
CA ILE A 48 12.50 -5.72 -5.09
C ILE A 48 12.97 -6.35 -3.77
N ASP A 49 12.66 -7.62 -3.55
CA ASP A 49 13.05 -8.37 -2.36
C ASP A 49 12.64 -7.67 -1.04
N VAL A 50 11.50 -6.98 -1.05
CA VAL A 50 10.91 -6.34 0.13
C VAL A 50 10.18 -7.40 0.95
N LYS A 51 10.42 -7.39 2.26
CA LYS A 51 9.76 -8.26 3.22
C LYS A 51 8.73 -7.46 4.02
N GLY A 52 7.57 -8.05 4.27
CA GLY A 52 6.47 -7.40 4.99
C GLY A 52 5.52 -6.62 4.07
N GLY A 53 4.72 -5.74 4.65
CA GLY A 53 3.72 -4.99 3.89
C GLY A 53 4.31 -3.79 3.15
N ILE A 54 3.93 -3.58 1.90
CA ILE A 54 4.14 -2.29 1.22
C ILE A 54 2.96 -1.39 1.51
N LEU A 55 1.74 -1.90 1.32
CA LEU A 55 0.50 -1.22 1.68
C LEU A 55 -0.33 -2.10 2.60
N ILE A 56 -0.66 -1.60 3.78
CA ILE A 56 -1.56 -2.25 4.74
C ILE A 56 -2.72 -1.30 5.01
N ILE A 57 -3.96 -1.76 4.76
CA ILE A 57 -5.18 -1.01 5.04
C ILE A 57 -6.03 -1.83 6.00
N LYS A 58 -6.10 -1.42 7.26
CA LYS A 58 -6.95 -2.08 8.27
C LYS A 58 -8.38 -1.57 8.21
N TYR A 59 -8.56 -0.26 8.04
CA TYR A 59 -9.89 0.37 8.01
C TYR A 59 -9.84 1.75 7.33
N ILE A 60 -10.91 2.10 6.60
CA ILE A 60 -11.16 3.43 6.03
C ILE A 60 -12.58 3.86 6.46
N GLY A 61 -12.68 4.87 7.34
CA GLY A 61 -13.95 5.38 7.87
C GLY A 61 -14.70 6.29 6.91
N ASP A 62 -16.01 6.47 7.10
CA ASP A 62 -16.93 7.20 6.20
C ASP A 62 -16.45 8.59 5.81
N ASN A 63 -15.80 9.27 6.75
CA ASN A 63 -15.25 10.62 6.58
C ASN A 63 -13.73 10.64 6.38
N SER A 64 -13.09 9.50 6.12
CA SER A 64 -11.65 9.43 5.88
C SER A 64 -11.30 9.99 4.50
N ASN A 65 -10.34 10.91 4.45
CA ASN A 65 -9.78 11.46 3.22
C ASN A 65 -8.48 10.73 2.87
N VAL A 66 -8.60 9.45 2.51
CA VAL A 66 -7.48 8.62 2.03
C VAL A 66 -7.57 8.55 0.51
N GLU A 67 -6.46 8.80 -0.18
CA GLU A 67 -6.35 8.66 -1.63
C GLU A 67 -4.96 8.09 -1.95
N GLY A 68 -4.92 7.02 -2.72
CA GLY A 68 -3.69 6.30 -3.00
C GLY A 68 -3.61 5.85 -4.43
N CYS A 69 -2.46 6.02 -5.07
CA CYS A 69 -2.25 5.53 -6.42
C CYS A 69 -0.90 4.81 -6.54
N PHE A 70 -0.92 3.67 -7.24
CA PHE A 70 0.27 3.00 -7.77
C PHE A 70 0.13 2.92 -9.27
N THR A 71 1.00 3.59 -10.01
CA THR A 71 1.01 3.61 -11.47
C THR A 71 2.34 3.14 -12.00
N GLY A 72 2.34 2.14 -12.89
CA GLY A 72 3.57 1.66 -13.54
C GLY A 72 4.57 1.01 -12.57
N CYS A 73 4.14 0.65 -11.37
CA CYS A 73 5.02 0.07 -10.35
C CYS A 73 5.32 -1.39 -10.65
N TYR A 74 6.50 -1.82 -10.23
CA TYR A 74 7.02 -3.16 -10.44
C TYR A 74 7.34 -3.82 -9.10
N PHE A 75 6.84 -5.02 -8.87
CA PHE A 75 6.98 -5.76 -7.62
C PHE A 75 7.62 -7.12 -7.92
N GLU A 76 8.81 -7.39 -7.39
CA GLU A 76 9.57 -8.63 -7.65
C GLU A 76 10.15 -9.22 -6.37
N GLY A 77 10.06 -10.54 -6.19
CA GLY A 77 10.73 -11.26 -5.09
C GLY A 77 10.24 -10.88 -3.68
N ASN A 78 9.14 -10.13 -3.59
CA ASN A 78 8.64 -9.62 -2.32
C ASN A 78 7.99 -10.75 -1.51
N LEU A 79 8.28 -10.76 -0.20
CA LEU A 79 7.84 -11.80 0.73
C LEU A 79 6.76 -11.29 1.69
N VAL A 80 5.62 -11.98 1.65
CA VAL A 80 4.50 -11.79 2.58
C VAL A 80 4.89 -12.25 3.99
N THR A 81 4.52 -11.48 5.01
CA THR A 81 4.72 -11.89 6.42
C THR A 81 3.37 -12.14 7.09
N PRO A 82 3.32 -12.80 8.26
CA PRO A 82 2.06 -13.05 8.98
C PRO A 82 1.26 -11.78 9.31
N ASN A 83 1.90 -10.62 9.28
CA ASN A 83 1.28 -9.32 9.55
C ASN A 83 0.68 -8.66 8.29
N GLY A 84 0.82 -9.26 7.10
CA GLY A 84 0.16 -8.81 5.88
C GLY A 84 0.84 -9.22 4.57
N GLY A 85 0.05 -9.20 3.49
CA GLY A 85 0.51 -9.30 2.11
C GLY A 85 1.39 -8.12 1.68
N VAL A 86 2.07 -8.25 0.53
CA VAL A 86 2.77 -7.12 -0.11
C VAL A 86 1.83 -5.92 -0.24
N ILE A 87 0.58 -6.20 -0.62
CA ILE A 87 -0.54 -5.27 -0.55
C ILE A 87 -1.69 -6.00 0.15
N TYR A 88 -2.19 -5.43 1.23
CA TYR A 88 -3.20 -6.04 2.09
C TYR A 88 -4.26 -5.02 2.49
N SER A 89 -5.54 -5.40 2.34
CA SER A 89 -6.64 -4.62 2.86
C SER A 89 -7.74 -5.46 3.51
N LEU A 90 -8.28 -4.93 4.61
CA LEU A 90 -9.49 -5.39 5.30
C LEU A 90 -10.69 -4.44 5.09
N SER A 91 -10.48 -3.31 4.41
CA SER A 91 -11.52 -2.29 4.20
C SER A 91 -12.24 -2.50 2.87
N ASN A 92 -13.56 -2.65 2.91
CA ASN A 92 -14.43 -2.73 1.72
C ASN A 92 -14.56 -1.42 0.93
N ARG A 93 -13.89 -0.37 1.38
CA ARG A 93 -13.84 0.94 0.71
C ARG A 93 -12.52 1.19 0.02
N THR A 94 -11.61 0.21 0.05
CA THR A 94 -10.28 0.32 -0.57
C THR A 94 -10.38 0.68 -2.04
N SER A 95 -11.26 0.02 -2.78
CA SER A 95 -11.45 0.25 -4.22
C SER A 95 -11.99 1.65 -4.56
N THR A 96 -12.57 2.36 -3.59
CA THR A 96 -13.01 3.77 -3.78
C THR A 96 -11.87 4.76 -3.60
N HIS A 97 -10.84 4.40 -2.83
CA HIS A 97 -9.80 5.33 -2.39
C HIS A 97 -8.42 5.02 -2.98
N ILE A 98 -8.17 3.77 -3.37
CA ILE A 98 -6.86 3.29 -3.79
C ILE A 98 -6.95 2.71 -5.19
N THR A 99 -6.08 3.16 -6.08
CA THR A 99 -6.05 2.74 -7.48
C THR A 99 -4.72 2.07 -7.82
N PHE A 100 -4.80 1.00 -8.62
CA PHE A 100 -3.64 0.28 -9.16
C PHE A 100 -3.71 0.28 -10.68
N ASN A 101 -2.81 1.02 -11.33
CA ASN A 101 -2.78 1.20 -12.78
C ASN A 101 -1.48 0.67 -13.39
N ASN A 102 -1.57 -0.21 -14.38
CA ASN A 102 -0.41 -0.69 -15.15
C ASN A 102 0.75 -1.21 -14.29
N ASN A 103 0.43 -1.87 -13.18
CA ASN A 103 1.44 -2.44 -12.28
C ASN A 103 1.78 -3.87 -12.68
N THR A 104 3.02 -4.28 -12.41
CA THR A 104 3.53 -5.62 -12.71
C THR A 104 3.97 -6.31 -11.43
N PHE A 105 3.57 -7.57 -11.25
CA PHE A 105 3.92 -8.40 -10.10
C PHE A 105 4.57 -9.68 -10.59
N VAL A 106 5.79 -9.96 -10.12
CA VAL A 106 6.62 -11.09 -10.51
C VAL A 106 7.11 -11.81 -9.25
N ASP A 107 7.09 -13.14 -9.25
CA ASP A 107 7.68 -13.99 -8.20
C ASP A 107 7.34 -13.57 -6.75
N ILE A 108 6.08 -13.21 -6.52
CA ILE A 108 5.56 -12.95 -5.18
C ILE A 108 5.37 -14.28 -4.45
N THR A 109 6.15 -14.51 -3.40
CA THR A 109 6.19 -15.79 -2.67
C THR A 109 5.23 -15.78 -1.47
N ASP A 110 4.41 -16.85 -1.39
CA ASP A 110 3.27 -17.05 -0.47
C ASP A 110 2.11 -16.05 -0.63
N TYR A 111 0.87 -16.55 -0.82
CA TYR A 111 -0.39 -15.80 -0.96
C TYR A 111 -0.33 -14.43 -1.67
N GLY A 112 0.37 -14.32 -2.81
CA GLY A 112 0.26 -13.26 -3.83
C GLY A 112 -0.15 -11.83 -3.39
N ILE A 113 -1.14 -11.27 -4.10
CA ILE A 113 -1.84 -10.02 -3.76
C ILE A 113 -3.13 -10.39 -3.04
N TYR A 114 -3.31 -9.93 -1.81
CA TYR A 114 -4.55 -10.15 -1.03
C TYR A 114 -5.32 -8.83 -0.90
N ILE A 115 -5.98 -8.42 -1.99
CA ILE A 115 -7.01 -7.37 -1.92
C ILE A 115 -8.31 -8.10 -1.56
N ILE A 116 -8.63 -8.22 -0.27
CA ILE A 116 -9.96 -8.66 0.15
C ILE A 116 -10.88 -7.45 0.09
N ASP A 117 -11.57 -7.26 -1.03
CA ASP A 117 -12.72 -6.37 -1.08
C ASP A 117 -13.91 -7.14 -0.49
N ILE A 118 -14.13 -7.03 0.83
CA ILE A 118 -15.25 -7.70 1.49
C ILE A 118 -16.52 -6.91 1.13
N THR A 119 -17.24 -7.34 0.10
CA THR A 119 -18.56 -6.78 -0.25
C THR A 119 -19.58 -6.94 0.87
#